data_AF-A0A954RE34-F1
#
_entry.id   AF-A0A954RE34-F1
#
_cell.length_a   1.000
_cell.length_b   1.000
_cell.length_c   1.000
_cell.angle_alpha   90.00
_cell.angle_beta   90.00
_cell.angle_gamma   90.00
#
_symmetry.space_group_name_H-M   'P 1'
#
loop_
_entity.id
_entity.type
_entity.pdbx_description
1 polymer ?
#
loop_
_entity_poly.entity_id
_entity_poly.type
_entity_poly.pdbx_seq_one_letter_code
_entity_poly.pdbx_strand_id
1 'polypeptide(L)' 'KIGEFDSELVEDFWQAVAANVLCNLHVNVHYGRNSHHISEAIFKATARALRMAVEVDPRMPGVPSTKGTLTS' A
#
# COMPACT_ATOMS: atom_id res chain seq x y z
N LYS A 1 6.65 -20.07 -3.38
CA LYS A 1 5.29 -20.47 -2.97
C LYS A 1 5.11 -20.37 -1.46
N ILE A 2 3.95 -19.87 -1.02
CA ILE A 2 3.46 -19.80 0.36
C ILE A 2 2.20 -20.68 0.40
N GLY A 3 2.32 -21.92 0.85
CA GLY A 3 1.29 -22.94 0.56
C GLY A 3 1.15 -23.11 -0.96
N GLU A 4 -0.06 -22.96 -1.48
CA GLU A 4 -0.35 -23.02 -2.93
C GLU A 4 -0.13 -21.68 -3.66
N PHE A 5 0.07 -20.57 -2.92
CA PHE A 5 0.17 -19.24 -3.51
C PHE A 5 1.59 -18.92 -3.98
N ASP A 6 1.75 -18.43 -5.21
CA ASP A 6 3.04 -17.97 -5.73
C ASP A 6 3.43 -16.63 -5.11
N SER A 7 4.50 -16.62 -4.32
CA SER A 7 4.97 -15.45 -3.57
C SER A 7 5.40 -14.27 -4.45
N GLU A 8 5.68 -14.53 -5.73
CA GLU A 8 5.99 -13.51 -6.74
C GLU A 8 4.76 -12.64 -7.06
N LEU A 9 3.56 -13.20 -6.95
CA LEU A 9 2.30 -12.48 -7.22
C LEU A 9 1.99 -11.38 -6.19
N VAL A 10 2.72 -11.31 -5.07
CA VAL A 10 2.53 -10.22 -4.10
C VAL A 10 2.89 -8.87 -4.71
N GLU A 11 3.93 -8.82 -5.53
CA GLU A 11 4.30 -7.58 -6.21
C GLU A 11 3.24 -7.18 -7.22
N ASP A 12 2.85 -8.10 -8.11
CA ASP A 12 1.80 -7.88 -9.11
C ASP A 12 0.47 -7.44 -8.47
N PHE A 13 0.10 -8.04 -7.34
CA PHE A 13 -1.07 -7.65 -6.57
C PHE A 13 -1.00 -6.18 -6.14
N TRP A 14 0.11 -5.75 -5.54
CA TRP A 14 0.22 -4.36 -5.05
C TRP A 14 0.41 -3.36 -6.19
N GLN A 15 1.07 -3.73 -7.29
CA GLN A 15 1.11 -2.92 -8.51
C GLN A 15 -0.31 -2.72 -9.07
N ALA A 16 -1.09 -3.79 -9.18
CA ALA A 16 -2.47 -3.72 -9.65
C ALA A 16 -3.36 -2.88 -8.71
N VAL A 17 -3.23 -3.06 -7.39
CA VAL A 17 -3.98 -2.25 -6.43
C VAL A 17 -3.65 -0.77 -6.60
N ALA A 18 -2.37 -0.39 -6.60
CA ALA A 18 -1.94 1.00 -6.72
C ALA A 18 -2.47 1.66 -8.01
N ALA A 19 -2.41 0.94 -9.13
CA ALA A 19 -2.93 1.41 -10.41
C ALA A 19 -4.45 1.61 -10.40
N ASN A 20 -5.20 0.69 -9.79
CA ASN A 20 -6.67 0.75 -9.80
C ASN A 20 -7.25 1.73 -8.78
N VAL A 21 -6.61 1.91 -7.63
CA VAL A 21 -7.04 2.89 -6.62
C VAL A 21 -6.44 4.28 -6.84
N LEU A 22 -5.60 4.42 -7.88
CA LEU A 22 -4.99 5.67 -8.30
C LEU A 22 -4.16 6.31 -7.19
N CYS A 23 -3.33 5.50 -6.53
CA CYS A 23 -2.44 5.95 -5.46
C CYS A 23 -0.98 5.66 -5.77
N ASN A 24 -0.10 6.48 -5.20
CA ASN A 24 1.33 6.19 -5.19
C ASN A 24 1.62 5.29 -3.98
N LEU A 25 2.00 4.05 -4.22
CA LEU A 25 2.36 3.08 -3.19
C LEU A 25 3.83 2.71 -3.30
N HIS A 26 4.56 2.87 -2.20
CA HIS A 26 5.93 2.41 -2.07
C HIS A 26 6.01 1.40 -0.93
N VAL A 27 6.60 0.24 -1.20
CA VAL A 27 6.86 -0.81 -0.21
C VAL A 27 8.33 -1.16 -0.29
N ASN A 28 9.03 -1.10 0.85
CA ASN A 28 10.41 -1.53 0.96
C ASN A 28 10.54 -2.47 2.16
N VAL A 29 10.95 -3.72 1.89
CA VAL A 29 11.22 -4.71 2.93
C VAL A 29 12.73 -4.71 3.18
N HIS A 30 13.16 -4.06 4.26
CA HIS A 30 14.59 -3.88 4.56
C HIS A 30 15.36 -5.20 4.67
N TYR A 31 14.72 -6.25 5.19
CA TYR A 31 15.29 -7.58 5.33
C TYR A 31 14.18 -8.62 5.50
N GLY A 32 14.49 -9.86 5.10
CA GLY A 32 13.62 -11.00 5.30
C GLY A 32 14.21 -12.24 4.64
N ARG A 33 13.81 -13.42 5.12
CA ARG A 33 14.26 -14.71 4.56
C ARG A 33 13.09 -15.62 4.22
N ASN A 34 12.05 -15.60 5.04
CA ASN A 34 10.86 -16.41 4.85
C ASN A 34 9.82 -15.62 4.04
N SER A 35 9.44 -16.14 2.87
CA SER A 35 8.50 -15.48 1.98
C SER A 35 7.13 -15.23 2.62
N HIS A 36 6.62 -16.15 3.46
CA HIS A 36 5.35 -15.96 4.17
C HIS A 36 5.40 -14.76 5.11
N HIS A 37 6.44 -14.65 5.94
CA HIS A 37 6.60 -13.52 6.84
C HIS A 37 6.84 -12.20 6.09
N ILE A 38 7.58 -12.22 4.98
CA ILE A 38 7.78 -11.04 4.12
C ILE A 38 6.44 -10.57 3.57
N SER A 39 5.66 -11.46 2.97
CA SER A 39 4.34 -11.11 2.43
C SER A 39 3.43 -10.58 3.52
N GLU A 40 3.31 -11.28 4.65
CA GLU A 40 2.47 -10.83 5.77
C GLU A 40 2.91 -9.45 6.31
N ALA A 41 4.22 -9.19 6.40
CA ALA A 41 4.75 -7.90 6.80
C ALA A 41 4.36 -6.78 5.81
N ILE A 42 4.46 -7.04 4.51
CA ILE A 42 4.01 -6.11 3.46
C ILE A 42 2.53 -5.78 3.66
N PHE A 43 1.65 -6.79 3.75
CA PHE A 43 0.21 -6.57 3.91
C PHE A 43 -0.12 -5.80 5.19
N LYS A 44 0.49 -6.14 6.33
CA LYS A 44 0.27 -5.45 7.61
C LYS A 44 0.76 -4.00 7.58
N ALA A 45 1.94 -3.75 7.00
CA ALA A 45 2.50 -2.41 6.89
C ALA A 45 1.65 -1.53 5.97
N THR A 46 1.28 -2.04 4.79
CA THR A 46 0.43 -1.30 3.85
C THR A 46 -0.97 -1.04 4.41
N ALA A 47 -1.58 -2.00 5.13
CA ALA A 47 -2.87 -1.78 5.79
C ALA A 47 -2.82 -0.62 6.81
N ARG A 48 -1.73 -0.53 7.59
CA ARG A 48 -1.52 0.59 8.53
C ARG A 48 -1.30 1.92 7.80
N ALA A 49 -0.50 1.92 6.74
CA ALA A 49 -0.25 3.12 5.94
C ALA A 49 -1.53 3.63 5.28
N LEU A 50 -2.32 2.74 4.67
CA LEU A 50 -3.60 3.08 4.05
C LEU A 50 -4.58 3.62 5.09
N ARG A 51 -4.69 2.98 6.26
CA ARG A 51 -5.54 3.49 7.35
C ARG A 51 -5.20 4.95 7.68
N MET A 52 -3.93 5.26 7.87
CA MET A 52 -3.50 6.64 8.17
C MET A 52 -3.78 7.59 6.99
N ALA A 53 -3.61 7.14 5.75
CA ALA A 53 -3.79 7.97 4.56
C ALA A 53 -5.26 8.31 4.28
N VAL A 54 -6.21 7.45 4.67
CA VAL A 54 -7.65 7.65 4.42
C VAL A 54 -8.41 8.22 5.62
N GLU A 55 -7.79 8.33 6.79
CA GLU A 55 -8.39 8.96 7.96
C GLU A 55 -8.64 10.45 7.71
N VAL A 56 -9.80 10.95 8.12
CA VAL A 56 -10.14 12.38 8.02
C VAL A 56 -9.26 13.16 9.00
N ASP A 57 -8.45 14.09 8.50
CA ASP A 57 -7.67 14.99 9.36
C ASP A 57 -8.50 16.24 9.72
N PRO A 58 -8.95 16.41 10.98
CA PRO A 58 -9.74 17.58 11.38
C PRO A 58 -8.96 18.90 11.30
N ARG A 59 -7.63 18.86 11.16
CA ARG A 59 -6.76 20.03 11.03
C ARG A 59 -6.62 20.49 9.58
N MET A 60 -7.03 19.66 8.61
CA MET A 60 -6.89 19.94 7.18
C MET A 60 -8.25 19.83 6.49
N PRO A 61 -9.12 20.86 6.62
CA PRO A 61 -10.37 20.90 5.90
C PRO A 61 -10.14 21.08 4.39
N GLY A 62 -10.84 20.29 3.57
CA GLY A 62 -10.79 20.38 2.11
C GLY A 62 -9.79 19.42 1.45
N VAL A 63 -9.38 19.73 0.22
CA VAL A 63 -8.49 18.86 -0.57
C VAL A 63 -7.02 19.10 -0.17
N PRO A 64 -6.26 18.08 0.25
CA PRO A 64 -4.86 18.24 0.69
C PRO A 64 -3.90 18.39 -0.51
N SER A 65 -4.07 19.45 -1.29
CA SER A 65 -3.29 19.75 -2.49
C SER A 65 -3.22 21.26 -2.72
N THR A 66 -2.01 21.80 -2.97
CA THR A 66 -1.83 23.22 -3.31
C THR A 66 -2.47 23.61 -4.64
N LYS A 67 -2.75 22.62 -5.50
CA LYS A 67 -3.49 22.81 -6.75
C LYS A 67 -5.01 22.80 -6.54
N GLY A 68 -5.48 22.52 -5.32
CA GLY A 68 -6.91 22.46 -4.98
C GLY A 68 -7.64 21.23 -5.53
N THR A 69 -6.93 20.28 -6.14
CA THR A 69 -7.51 19.07 -6.75
C THR A 69 -6.62 17.85 -6.52
N LEU A 70 -7.27 16.68 -6.47
CA LEU A 70 -6.68 15.35 -6.53
C LEU A 70 -7.51 14.53 -7.51
N THR A 71 -7.02 14.44 -8.75
CA THR A 71 -7.67 13.74 -9.86
C THR A 71 -6.62 12.92 -10.60
N SER A 72 -7.04 11.80 -11.17
CA SER A 72 -6.28 11.02 -12.16
C SER A 72 -6.16 11.73 -13.50
#